data_AF-A0A8H3HQ56-F1
#
_entry.id   AF-A0A8H3HQ56-F1
#
_cell.length_a   1.000
_cell.length_b   1.000
_cell.length_c   1.000
_cell.angle_alpha   90.00
_cell.angle_beta   90.00
_cell.angle_gamma   90.00
#
_symmetry.space_group_name_H-M   'P 1'
#
loop_
_entity.id
_entity.type
_entity.pdbx_description
1 polymer ?
#
loop_
_entity_poly.entity_id
_entity_poly.type
_entity_poly.pdbx_seq_one_letter_code
_entity_poly.pdbx_strand_id
1 'polypeptide(L)'
;MTSSRLSQGLRHLLTLRGASAVPAPPAHALDQAFTSTRNTAKTPGLTNAWLAVTTGTLLTANSPDSIGYLYKFATRDSSSNPKGLSERVAAAALMREAGVKCGVFVGVPKTINGLAGLYQALEDDVKAVLPKDNPRNQASTTTNQENGLKLFKSVYDPHTEKLLAKLQSYHPDFAGWIVEHEYGALLSNVPGHNHLSRTLTSAVAVASLRASGGVGPQLVSHVYGLLKARGFDLESETDDDRWLASEQGAEWVIALADAISDVVVGSPLERAKL
;
A
#
# COMPACT_ATOMS: atom_id res chain seq x y z
N MET A 1 34.45 0.86 -15.69
CA MET A 1 33.79 2.16 -15.41
C MET A 1 34.42 2.73 -14.15
N THR A 2 35.08 3.89 -14.25
CA THR A 2 35.65 4.59 -13.10
C THR A 2 34.51 5.13 -12.23
N SER A 3 34.37 4.63 -11.00
CA SER A 3 33.45 5.19 -10.02
C SER A 3 33.89 6.63 -9.73
N SER A 4 33.12 7.61 -10.21
CA SER A 4 33.36 9.02 -9.89
C SER A 4 33.05 9.23 -8.41
N ARG A 5 34.05 9.62 -7.61
CA ARG A 5 33.84 9.99 -6.21
C ARG A 5 33.20 11.38 -6.17
N LEU A 6 32.03 11.49 -5.53
CA LEU A 6 31.38 12.78 -5.29
C LEU A 6 32.29 13.70 -4.46
N SER A 7 32.19 15.02 -4.67
CA SER A 7 32.88 15.99 -3.79
C SER A 7 32.28 15.97 -2.38
N GLN A 8 33.03 16.43 -1.38
CA GLN A 8 32.52 16.52 -0.01
C GLN A 8 31.30 17.47 0.08
N GLY A 9 31.36 18.61 -0.63
CA GLY A 9 30.24 19.55 -0.69
C GLY A 9 28.97 18.91 -1.26
N LEU A 10 29.08 18.16 -2.36
CA LEU A 10 27.94 17.45 -2.93
C LEU A 10 27.40 16.37 -1.98
N ARG A 11 28.27 15.60 -1.31
CA ARG A 11 27.83 14.64 -0.28
C ARG A 11 27.05 15.30 0.85
N HIS A 12 27.49 16.48 1.32
CA HIS A 12 26.79 17.21 2.37
C HIS A 12 25.42 17.73 1.89
N LEU A 13 25.33 18.28 0.68
CA LEU A 13 24.06 18.75 0.12
C LEU A 13 23.01 17.62 0.04
N LEU A 14 23.45 16.39 -0.25
CA LEU A 14 22.57 15.21 -0.30
C LEU A 14 22.00 14.80 1.07
N THR A 15 22.56 15.28 2.20
CA THR A 15 22.01 14.97 3.54
C THR A 15 21.02 16.01 4.04
N LEU A 16 20.88 17.15 3.35
CA LEU A 16 20.00 18.24 3.77
C LEU A 16 18.53 17.94 3.44
N ARG A 17 17.62 18.74 3.99
CA ARG A 17 16.18 18.73 3.68
C ARG A 17 15.46 17.38 3.91
N GLY A 18 15.86 16.64 4.95
CA GLY A 18 15.16 15.41 5.34
C GLY A 18 15.38 14.27 4.33
N ALA A 19 16.61 14.11 3.83
CA ALA A 19 16.96 13.08 2.85
C ALA A 19 16.79 11.63 3.35
N SER A 20 16.71 11.43 4.67
CA SER A 20 16.57 10.12 5.28
C SER A 20 15.10 9.70 5.42
N ALA A 21 14.87 8.40 5.39
CA ALA A 21 13.60 7.80 5.77
C ALA A 21 13.25 8.12 7.24
N VAL A 22 11.96 8.07 7.57
CA VAL A 22 11.47 8.27 8.94
C VAL A 22 11.95 7.09 9.79
N PRO A 23 12.73 7.33 10.87
CA PRO A 23 13.22 6.26 11.72
C PRO A 23 12.07 5.53 12.39
N ALA A 24 12.25 4.23 12.66
CA ALA A 24 11.25 3.49 13.42
C ALA A 24 11.12 4.06 14.85
N PRO A 25 9.89 4.23 15.36
CA PRO A 25 9.66 4.48 16.78
C PRO A 25 10.20 3.34 17.66
N PRO A 26 10.32 3.56 18.98
CA PRO A 26 10.66 2.49 19.91
C PRO A 26 9.73 1.27 19.79
N ALA A 27 10.30 0.07 19.92
CA ALA A 27 9.57 -1.19 19.72
C ALA A 27 8.26 -1.28 20.53
N HIS A 28 8.27 -0.85 21.79
CA HIS A 28 7.07 -0.87 22.64
C HIS A 28 5.92 0.01 22.09
N ALA A 29 6.24 1.12 21.43
CA ALA A 29 5.24 2.00 20.83
C ALA A 29 4.63 1.35 19.57
N LEU A 30 5.46 0.70 18.74
CA LEU A 30 4.99 -0.09 17.61
C LEU A 30 4.16 -1.30 18.06
N ASP A 31 4.60 -2.03 19.10
CA ASP A 31 3.86 -3.16 19.66
C ASP A 31 2.48 -2.75 20.16
N GLN A 32 2.41 -1.64 20.90
CA GLN A 32 1.16 -1.10 21.41
C GLN A 32 0.23 -0.68 20.26
N ALA A 33 0.75 0.04 19.28
CA ALA A 33 -0.02 0.50 18.12
C ALA A 33 -0.53 -0.67 17.27
N PHE A 34 0.34 -1.63 16.97
CA PHE A 34 -0.01 -2.79 16.15
C PHE A 34 -0.97 -3.72 16.91
N THR A 35 -0.79 -3.91 18.21
CA THR A 35 -1.72 -4.72 19.01
C THR A 35 -3.10 -4.06 19.10
N SER A 36 -3.17 -2.77 19.45
CA SER A 36 -4.45 -2.07 19.61
C SER A 36 -5.22 -2.04 18.30
N THR A 37 -4.55 -1.71 17.20
CA THR A 37 -5.17 -1.65 15.88
C THR A 37 -5.53 -3.03 15.34
N ARG A 38 -4.69 -4.06 15.49
CA ARG A 38 -5.03 -5.43 15.08
C ARG A 38 -6.24 -5.96 15.83
N ASN A 39 -6.38 -5.65 17.12
CA ASN A 39 -7.52 -6.11 17.93
C ASN A 39 -8.86 -5.51 17.49
N THR A 40 -8.86 -4.47 16.65
CA THR A 40 -10.09 -3.95 16.04
C THR A 40 -10.58 -4.82 14.87
N ALA A 41 -9.73 -5.69 14.31
CA ALA A 41 -10.11 -6.66 13.29
C ALA A 41 -10.88 -7.83 13.94
N LYS A 42 -12.18 -7.95 13.60
CA LYS A 42 -13.09 -8.91 14.25
C LYS A 42 -13.10 -10.30 13.60
N THR A 43 -12.43 -10.46 12.46
CA THR A 43 -12.38 -11.72 11.68
C THR A 43 -10.94 -11.98 11.18
N PRO A 44 -10.62 -13.23 10.81
CA PRO A 44 -9.31 -13.54 10.22
C PRO A 44 -8.99 -12.76 8.94
N GLY A 45 -9.94 -12.58 8.02
CA GLY A 45 -9.66 -11.83 6.78
C GLY A 45 -9.52 -10.32 7.03
N LEU A 46 -10.17 -9.76 8.05
CA LEU A 46 -9.86 -8.40 8.52
C LEU A 46 -8.47 -8.27 9.14
N THR A 47 -7.85 -9.36 9.61
CA THR A 47 -6.44 -9.33 10.03
C THR A 47 -5.51 -9.17 8.83
N ASN A 48 -5.81 -9.82 7.70
CA ASN A 48 -5.09 -9.60 6.44
C ASN A 48 -5.31 -8.17 5.91
N ALA A 49 -6.53 -7.64 6.05
CA ALA A 49 -6.83 -6.26 5.69
C ALA A 49 -6.03 -5.27 6.54
N TRP A 50 -5.98 -5.49 7.86
CA TRP A 50 -5.17 -4.71 8.79
C TRP A 50 -3.69 -4.71 8.38
N LEU A 51 -3.13 -5.88 8.03
CA LEU A 51 -1.73 -5.99 7.61
C LEU A 51 -1.46 -5.19 6.31
N ALA A 52 -2.33 -5.31 5.31
CA ALA A 52 -2.18 -4.59 4.04
C ALA A 52 -2.32 -3.07 4.22
N VAL A 53 -3.33 -2.61 4.97
CA VAL A 53 -3.58 -1.19 5.25
C VAL A 53 -2.45 -0.57 6.06
N THR A 54 -1.96 -1.28 7.09
CA THR A 54 -0.82 -0.82 7.90
C THR A 54 0.44 -0.75 7.03
N THR A 55 0.65 -1.71 6.12
CA THR A 55 1.76 -1.69 5.17
C THR A 55 1.72 -0.45 4.28
N GLY A 56 0.57 -0.13 3.68
CA GLY A 56 0.41 1.07 2.84
C GLY A 56 0.64 2.36 3.62
N THR A 57 0.18 2.40 4.87
CA THR A 57 0.38 3.54 5.78
C THR A 57 1.86 3.76 6.10
N LEU A 58 2.59 2.72 6.52
CA LEU A 58 4.02 2.82 6.87
C LEU A 58 4.91 3.12 5.66
N LEU A 59 4.55 2.59 4.48
CA LEU A 59 5.23 2.89 3.22
C LEU A 59 5.03 4.37 2.85
N THR A 60 3.82 4.88 3.01
CA THR A 60 3.52 6.31 2.82
C THR A 60 4.32 7.21 3.77
N ALA A 61 4.39 6.82 5.04
CA ALA A 61 5.21 7.48 6.06
C ALA A 61 6.72 7.37 5.77
N ASN A 62 7.13 6.54 4.81
CA ASN A 62 8.52 6.28 4.46
C ASN A 62 9.34 5.81 5.68
N SER A 63 8.84 4.80 6.40
CA SER A 63 9.53 4.18 7.55
C SER A 63 9.85 2.69 7.30
N PRO A 64 10.96 2.36 6.60
CA PRO A 64 11.34 1.00 6.23
C PRO A 64 11.50 0.04 7.41
N ASP A 65 12.14 0.51 8.48
CA ASP A 65 12.38 -0.31 9.67
C ASP A 65 11.06 -0.69 10.36
N SER A 66 10.09 0.24 10.40
CA SER A 66 8.74 -0.05 10.91
C SER A 66 8.01 -1.10 10.08
N ILE A 67 8.21 -1.12 8.75
CA ILE A 67 7.65 -2.16 7.87
C ILE A 67 8.29 -3.52 8.17
N GLY A 68 9.60 -3.57 8.34
CA GLY A 68 10.30 -4.79 8.74
C GLY A 68 9.84 -5.29 10.11
N TYR A 69 9.58 -4.37 11.04
CA TYR A 69 9.02 -4.67 12.36
C TYR A 69 7.58 -5.22 12.27
N LEU A 70 6.73 -4.62 11.43
CA LEU A 70 5.36 -5.09 11.17
C LEU A 70 5.34 -6.53 10.67
N TYR A 71 6.22 -6.90 9.74
CA TYR A 71 6.35 -8.27 9.27
C TYR A 71 6.64 -9.22 10.43
N LYS A 72 7.65 -8.92 11.26
CA LYS A 72 8.01 -9.74 12.43
C LYS A 72 6.86 -9.85 13.44
N PHE A 73 6.14 -8.75 13.68
CA PHE A 73 4.98 -8.73 14.57
C PHE A 73 3.84 -9.61 14.06
N ALA A 74 3.55 -9.58 12.76
CA ALA A 74 2.48 -10.36 12.15
C ALA A 74 2.81 -11.87 12.06
N THR A 75 4.10 -12.21 11.96
CA THR A 75 4.61 -13.55 11.66
C THR A 75 5.18 -14.29 12.86
N ARG A 76 5.03 -13.76 14.07
CA ARG A 76 5.42 -14.42 15.33
C ARG A 76 4.22 -14.73 16.21
N ASP A 77 4.33 -15.77 17.01
CA ASP A 77 3.35 -16.11 18.03
C ASP A 77 3.52 -15.24 19.30
N SER A 78 2.67 -15.46 20.31
CA SER A 78 2.73 -14.74 21.59
C SER A 78 4.04 -14.97 22.37
N SER A 79 4.78 -16.03 22.07
CA SER A 79 6.09 -16.35 22.64
C SER A 79 7.25 -15.83 21.78
N SER A 80 6.96 -15.01 20.76
CA SER A 80 7.93 -14.48 19.80
C SER A 80 8.63 -15.53 18.93
N ASN A 81 8.07 -16.74 18.81
CA ASN A 81 8.56 -17.75 17.88
C ASN A 81 7.98 -17.51 16.48
N PRO A 82 8.74 -17.77 15.40
CA PRO A 82 8.21 -17.69 14.04
C PRO A 82 7.02 -18.64 13.84
N LYS A 83 5.94 -18.13 13.24
CA LYS A 83 4.81 -18.95 12.77
C LYS A 83 5.25 -19.89 11.65
N GLY A 84 4.34 -20.79 11.25
CA GLY A 84 4.57 -21.73 10.17
C GLY A 84 5.02 -21.04 8.88
N LEU A 85 5.92 -21.68 8.11
CA LEU A 85 6.51 -21.08 6.91
C LEU A 85 5.44 -20.57 5.92
N SER A 86 4.36 -21.32 5.74
CA SER A 86 3.24 -20.92 4.87
C SER A 86 2.61 -19.58 5.29
N GLU A 87 2.36 -19.38 6.59
CA GLU A 87 1.79 -18.13 7.10
C GLU A 87 2.75 -16.96 6.92
N ARG A 88 4.05 -17.19 7.15
CA ARG A 88 5.08 -16.16 6.96
C ARG A 88 5.23 -15.75 5.50
N VAL A 89 5.23 -16.72 4.59
CA VAL A 89 5.24 -16.48 3.14
C VAL A 89 3.98 -15.72 2.70
N ALA A 90 2.80 -16.11 3.18
CA ALA A 90 1.54 -15.43 2.86
C ALA A 90 1.55 -13.97 3.34
N ALA A 91 2.00 -13.71 4.57
CA ALA A 91 2.14 -12.36 5.10
C ALA A 91 3.13 -11.53 4.26
N ALA A 92 4.31 -12.07 3.96
CA ALA A 92 5.30 -11.39 3.13
C ALA A 92 4.77 -11.10 1.72
N ALA A 93 4.06 -12.04 1.10
CA ALA A 93 3.48 -11.88 -0.22
C ALA A 93 2.39 -10.80 -0.26
N LEU A 94 1.51 -10.78 0.75
CA LEU A 94 0.49 -9.75 0.92
C LEU A 94 1.11 -8.36 1.12
N MET A 95 2.11 -8.23 2.00
CA MET A 95 2.80 -6.97 2.24
C MET A 95 3.56 -6.47 0.98
N ARG A 96 4.20 -7.38 0.23
CA ARG A 96 4.87 -7.04 -1.04
C ARG A 96 3.88 -6.54 -2.09
N GLU A 97 2.74 -7.20 -2.21
CA GLU A 97 1.69 -6.83 -3.16
C GLU A 97 1.02 -5.50 -2.79
N ALA A 98 0.72 -5.28 -1.50
CA ALA A 98 0.28 -3.97 -1.02
C ALA A 98 1.32 -2.89 -1.29
N GLY A 99 2.59 -3.18 -1.00
CA GLY A 99 3.69 -2.25 -1.17
C GLY A 99 3.91 -1.81 -2.61
N VAL A 100 3.88 -2.74 -3.57
CA VAL A 100 4.05 -2.40 -5.00
C VAL A 100 2.86 -1.59 -5.52
N LYS A 101 1.62 -1.95 -5.14
CA LYS A 101 0.42 -1.19 -5.52
C LYS A 101 0.37 0.19 -4.87
N CYS A 102 1.03 0.43 -3.74
CA CYS A 102 1.15 1.78 -3.16
C CYS A 102 1.96 2.75 -4.03
N GLY A 103 2.79 2.26 -4.96
CA GLY A 103 3.67 3.09 -5.77
C GLY A 103 2.96 4.17 -6.57
N VAL A 104 1.71 3.92 -6.99
CA VAL A 104 0.87 4.91 -7.68
C VAL A 104 0.38 6.04 -6.77
N PHE A 105 0.29 5.80 -5.45
CA PHE A 105 -0.20 6.81 -4.51
C PHE A 105 0.93 7.62 -3.88
N VAL A 106 2.11 7.01 -3.70
CA VAL A 106 3.20 7.61 -2.90
C VAL A 106 4.52 7.77 -3.64
N GLY A 107 4.60 7.25 -4.87
CA GLY A 107 5.78 7.28 -5.72
C GLY A 107 6.77 6.14 -5.48
N VAL A 108 7.51 5.82 -6.54
CA VAL A 108 8.52 4.74 -6.58
C VAL A 108 9.58 4.84 -5.48
N PRO A 109 10.14 6.02 -5.10
CA PRO A 109 11.20 6.09 -4.09
C PRO A 109 10.78 5.53 -2.72
N LYS A 110 9.59 5.89 -2.23
CA LYS A 110 9.06 5.38 -0.95
C LYS A 110 8.73 3.90 -1.03
N THR A 111 8.24 3.44 -2.18
CA THR A 111 8.03 2.01 -2.45
C THR A 111 9.33 1.22 -2.41
N ILE A 112 10.41 1.71 -3.01
CA ILE A 112 11.74 1.08 -2.94
C ILE A 112 12.19 0.97 -1.49
N ASN A 113 12.16 2.07 -0.75
CA ASN A 113 12.59 2.09 0.66
C ASN A 113 11.78 1.09 1.50
N GLY A 114 10.45 1.11 1.38
CA GLY A 114 9.59 0.24 2.16
C GLY A 114 9.73 -1.25 1.82
N LEU A 115 9.81 -1.59 0.53
CA LEU A 115 10.02 -2.97 0.10
C LEU A 115 11.43 -3.48 0.44
N ALA A 116 12.45 -2.61 0.43
CA ALA A 116 13.78 -2.95 0.88
C ALA A 116 13.80 -3.26 2.39
N GLY A 117 13.15 -2.42 3.21
CA GLY A 117 13.01 -2.66 4.65
C GLY A 117 12.27 -3.97 4.96
N LEU A 118 11.19 -4.25 4.23
CA LEU A 118 10.50 -5.54 4.31
C LEU A 118 11.45 -6.69 3.96
N TYR A 119 12.11 -6.62 2.81
CA TYR A 119 12.96 -7.70 2.30
C TYR A 119 14.13 -8.03 3.25
N GLN A 120 14.72 -7.01 3.88
CA GLN A 120 15.77 -7.19 4.89
C GLN A 120 15.27 -7.92 6.14
N ALA A 121 13.99 -7.76 6.50
CA ALA A 121 13.40 -8.40 7.67
C ALA A 121 12.96 -9.86 7.43
N LEU A 122 12.83 -10.28 6.17
CA LEU A 122 12.43 -11.66 5.82
C LEU A 122 13.52 -12.67 6.21
N GLU A 123 13.11 -13.81 6.74
CA GLU A 123 14.00 -14.96 6.92
C GLU A 123 14.37 -15.61 5.57
N ASP A 124 15.49 -16.34 5.53
CA ASP A 124 16.01 -16.90 4.28
C ASP A 124 15.13 -18.01 3.70
N ASP A 125 14.44 -18.78 4.55
CA ASP A 125 13.46 -19.77 4.13
C ASP A 125 12.24 -19.14 3.45
N VAL A 126 11.80 -17.97 3.90
CA VAL A 126 10.74 -17.18 3.26
C VAL A 126 11.22 -16.62 1.93
N LYS A 127 12.42 -16.02 1.88
CA LYS A 127 13.01 -15.51 0.63
C LYS A 127 13.17 -16.62 -0.42
N ALA A 128 13.49 -17.84 0.00
CA ALA A 128 13.67 -18.97 -0.90
C ALA A 128 12.36 -19.39 -1.59
N VAL A 129 11.23 -19.29 -0.90
CA VAL A 129 9.91 -19.74 -1.37
C VAL A 129 9.13 -18.65 -2.11
N LEU A 130 9.38 -17.37 -1.82
CA LEU A 130 8.63 -16.28 -2.44
C LEU A 130 8.72 -16.29 -3.98
N PRO A 131 7.63 -15.96 -4.71
CA PRO A 131 7.63 -15.89 -6.16
C PRO A 131 8.68 -14.91 -6.69
N LYS A 132 9.43 -15.36 -7.69
CA LYS A 132 10.51 -14.61 -8.36
C LYS A 132 10.11 -14.11 -9.75
N ASP A 133 9.09 -14.71 -10.35
CA ASP A 133 8.58 -14.31 -11.65
C ASP A 133 7.75 -13.03 -11.56
N ASN A 134 7.76 -12.24 -12.64
CA ASN A 134 6.92 -11.06 -12.77
C ASN A 134 5.81 -11.31 -13.80
N PRO A 135 4.62 -11.73 -13.36
CA PRO A 135 3.52 -12.07 -14.26
C PRO A 135 2.90 -10.83 -14.91
N ARG A 136 3.10 -9.62 -14.35
CA ARG A 136 2.62 -8.35 -14.94
C ARG A 136 3.36 -7.99 -16.23
N ASN A 137 4.61 -8.40 -16.37
CA ASN A 137 5.42 -8.13 -17.57
C ASN A 137 5.02 -8.96 -18.79
N GLN A 138 4.06 -9.89 -18.65
CA GLN A 138 3.60 -10.74 -19.75
C GLN A 138 2.33 -10.22 -20.43
N ALA A 139 1.65 -9.20 -19.87
CA ALA A 139 0.43 -8.63 -20.43
C ALA A 139 0.73 -7.70 -21.61
N SER A 140 -0.12 -7.75 -22.65
CA SER A 140 -0.06 -6.81 -23.77
C SER A 140 -0.58 -5.42 -23.39
N THR A 141 -0.19 -4.38 -24.13
CA THR A 141 -0.77 -3.03 -23.99
C THR A 141 -2.29 -3.05 -24.07
N THR A 142 -2.87 -3.78 -25.02
CA THR A 142 -4.33 -3.91 -25.16
C THR A 142 -4.96 -4.50 -23.90
N THR A 143 -4.39 -5.60 -23.38
CA THR A 143 -4.86 -6.24 -22.15
C THR A 143 -4.81 -5.27 -20.95
N ASN A 144 -3.72 -4.51 -20.83
CA ASN A 144 -3.59 -3.50 -19.76
C ASN A 144 -4.62 -2.39 -19.91
N GLN A 145 -4.87 -1.89 -21.11
CA GLN A 145 -5.91 -0.87 -21.36
C GLN A 145 -7.32 -1.38 -21.04
N GLU A 146 -7.65 -2.61 -21.42
CA GLU A 146 -8.95 -3.24 -21.13
C GLU A 146 -9.16 -3.44 -19.61
N ASN A 147 -8.17 -4.04 -18.93
CA ASN A 147 -8.21 -4.24 -17.49
C ASN A 147 -8.28 -2.91 -16.75
N GLY A 148 -7.47 -1.95 -17.19
CA GLY A 148 -7.40 -0.62 -16.63
C GLY A 148 -8.72 0.12 -16.74
N LEU A 149 -9.35 0.11 -17.92
CA LEU A 149 -10.64 0.77 -18.12
C LEU A 149 -11.75 0.08 -17.33
N LYS A 150 -11.75 -1.26 -17.26
CA LYS A 150 -12.70 -2.03 -16.44
C LYS A 150 -12.59 -1.65 -14.96
N LEU A 151 -11.37 -1.62 -14.42
CA LEU A 151 -11.14 -1.25 -13.02
C LEU A 151 -11.44 0.23 -12.78
N PHE A 152 -11.04 1.12 -13.67
CA PHE A 152 -11.30 2.56 -13.56
C PHE A 152 -12.81 2.86 -13.51
N LYS A 153 -13.59 2.21 -14.38
CA LYS A 153 -15.05 2.32 -14.40
C LYS A 153 -15.71 1.89 -13.10
N SER A 154 -15.26 0.77 -12.52
CA SER A 154 -15.82 0.31 -11.23
C SER A 154 -15.54 1.27 -10.07
N VAL A 155 -14.57 2.17 -10.21
CA VAL A 155 -14.29 3.23 -9.24
C VAL A 155 -15.14 4.47 -9.50
N TYR A 156 -15.24 4.90 -10.77
CA TYR A 156 -15.67 6.25 -11.12
C TYR A 156 -17.02 6.36 -11.83
N ASP A 157 -17.66 5.27 -12.25
CA ASP A 157 -18.96 5.32 -12.92
C ASP A 157 -20.04 5.98 -12.03
N PRO A 158 -20.94 6.81 -12.60
CA PRO A 158 -21.11 7.12 -14.03
C PRO A 158 -20.29 8.34 -14.51
N HIS A 159 -19.22 8.71 -13.81
CA HIS A 159 -18.42 9.91 -14.11
C HIS A 159 -17.11 9.60 -14.84
N THR A 160 -16.88 8.35 -15.25
CA THR A 160 -15.64 7.90 -15.88
C THR A 160 -15.23 8.74 -17.07
N GLU A 161 -16.10 8.90 -18.07
CA GLU A 161 -15.80 9.61 -19.30
C GLU A 161 -15.48 11.08 -19.03
N LYS A 162 -16.24 11.72 -18.13
CA LYS A 162 -16.01 13.11 -17.70
C LYS A 162 -14.67 13.27 -16.98
N LEU A 163 -14.31 12.31 -16.13
CA LEU A 163 -13.04 12.34 -15.39
C LEU A 163 -11.86 12.12 -16.35
N LEU A 164 -11.94 11.15 -17.26
CA LEU A 164 -10.90 10.91 -18.26
C LEU A 164 -10.69 12.12 -19.17
N ALA A 165 -11.77 12.74 -19.66
CA ALA A 165 -11.68 13.97 -20.45
C ALA A 165 -11.01 15.11 -19.68
N LYS A 166 -11.32 15.24 -18.38
CA LYS A 166 -10.72 16.25 -17.49
C LYS A 166 -9.23 15.97 -17.23
N LEU A 167 -8.84 14.72 -17.02
CA LEU A 167 -7.43 14.34 -16.86
C LEU A 167 -6.65 14.61 -18.15
N GLN A 168 -7.25 14.30 -19.31
CA GLN A 168 -6.63 14.55 -20.60
C GLN A 168 -6.51 16.04 -20.94
N SER A 169 -7.39 16.89 -20.42
CA SER A 169 -7.26 18.34 -20.59
C SER A 169 -6.14 18.96 -19.75
N TYR A 170 -5.62 18.24 -18.75
CA TYR A 170 -4.40 18.64 -18.04
C TYR A 170 -3.14 18.29 -18.83
N HIS A 171 -3.11 17.12 -19.48
CA HIS A 171 -2.07 16.71 -20.40
C HIS A 171 -2.57 15.56 -21.30
N PRO A 172 -2.30 15.59 -22.63
CA PRO A 172 -2.84 14.60 -23.57
C PRO A 172 -2.53 13.15 -23.23
N ASP A 173 -1.35 12.89 -22.65
CA ASP A 173 -0.92 11.53 -22.29
C ASP A 173 -1.53 11.03 -20.97
N PHE A 174 -2.03 11.93 -20.11
CA PHE A 174 -2.23 11.62 -18.69
C PHE A 174 -3.36 10.61 -18.46
N ALA A 175 -4.51 10.79 -19.11
CA ALA A 175 -5.64 9.88 -18.96
C ALA A 175 -5.29 8.47 -19.48
N GLY A 176 -4.68 8.38 -20.67
CA GLY A 176 -4.26 7.11 -21.26
C GLY A 176 -3.20 6.41 -20.40
N TRP A 177 -2.21 7.16 -19.91
CA TRP A 177 -1.18 6.62 -19.04
C TRP A 177 -1.74 6.07 -17.72
N ILE A 178 -2.65 6.79 -17.05
CA ILE A 178 -3.33 6.31 -15.83
C ILE A 178 -4.08 5.00 -16.11
N VAL A 179 -4.88 4.96 -17.17
CA VAL A 179 -5.69 3.77 -17.49
C VAL A 179 -4.79 2.58 -17.77
N GLU A 180 -3.82 2.72 -18.67
CA GLU A 180 -2.97 1.60 -19.08
C GLU A 180 -1.99 1.16 -17.97
N HIS A 181 -1.27 2.09 -17.35
CA HIS A 181 -0.12 1.75 -16.52
C HIS A 181 -0.48 1.66 -15.04
N GLU A 182 -1.29 2.59 -14.53
CA GLU A 182 -1.66 2.58 -13.12
C GLU A 182 -2.77 1.56 -12.86
N TYR A 183 -3.92 1.73 -13.53
CA TYR A 183 -5.07 0.87 -13.31
C TYR A 183 -4.88 -0.50 -13.98
N GLY A 184 -4.37 -0.54 -15.21
CA GLY A 184 -4.19 -1.75 -15.99
C GLY A 184 -3.03 -2.61 -15.53
N ALA A 185 -1.81 -2.11 -15.69
CA ALA A 185 -0.61 -2.92 -15.47
C ALA A 185 -0.31 -3.19 -13.98
N LEU A 186 -0.64 -2.26 -13.08
CA LEU A 186 -0.28 -2.36 -11.66
C LEU A 186 -1.44 -2.75 -10.74
N LEU A 187 -2.52 -1.95 -10.72
CA LEU A 187 -3.60 -2.11 -9.75
C LEU A 187 -4.55 -3.26 -10.07
N SER A 188 -4.77 -3.54 -11.36
CA SER A 188 -5.57 -4.68 -11.78
C SER A 188 -4.91 -5.98 -11.35
N ASN A 189 -5.79 -6.95 -11.13
CA ASN A 189 -5.45 -8.24 -10.60
C ASN A 189 -4.93 -9.14 -11.74
N VAL A 190 -3.76 -9.76 -11.55
CA VAL A 190 -3.19 -10.78 -12.46
C VAL A 190 -3.66 -12.18 -12.06
N PRO A 191 -4.36 -12.93 -12.93
CA PRO A 191 -4.82 -14.28 -12.61
C PRO A 191 -3.70 -15.17 -12.03
N GLY A 192 -4.00 -15.90 -10.96
CA GLY A 192 -3.03 -16.79 -10.30
C GLY A 192 -1.94 -16.12 -9.44
N HIS A 193 -1.90 -14.78 -9.35
CA HIS A 193 -0.82 -14.05 -8.69
C HIS A 193 -1.25 -12.94 -7.72
N ASN A 194 -2.55 -12.77 -7.44
CA ASN A 194 -3.00 -11.68 -6.56
C ASN A 194 -3.15 -12.11 -5.12
N HIS A 195 -2.54 -11.33 -4.24
CA HIS A 195 -2.69 -11.44 -2.80
C HIS A 195 -3.70 -10.41 -2.24
N LEU A 196 -4.24 -9.51 -3.07
CA LEU A 196 -5.22 -8.51 -2.69
C LEU A 196 -6.46 -8.56 -3.58
N SER A 197 -7.64 -8.52 -2.96
CA SER A 197 -8.91 -8.30 -3.67
C SER A 197 -8.97 -6.87 -4.25
N ARG A 198 -9.97 -6.61 -5.10
CA ARG A 198 -10.31 -5.23 -5.52
C ARG A 198 -10.51 -4.38 -4.27
N THR A 199 -11.40 -4.79 -3.37
CA THR A 199 -11.76 -4.00 -2.19
C THR A 199 -10.55 -3.70 -1.32
N LEU A 200 -9.72 -4.70 -1.05
CA LEU A 200 -8.53 -4.49 -0.24
C LEU A 200 -7.52 -3.58 -0.93
N THR A 201 -7.40 -3.64 -2.26
CA THR A 201 -6.60 -2.67 -3.04
C THR A 201 -7.12 -1.24 -2.85
N SER A 202 -8.44 -1.03 -2.86
CA SER A 202 -9.04 0.28 -2.56
C SER A 202 -8.79 0.74 -1.12
N ALA A 203 -8.86 -0.16 -0.14
CA ALA A 203 -8.58 0.17 1.26
C ALA A 203 -7.12 0.61 1.45
N VAL A 204 -6.17 -0.08 0.81
CA VAL A 204 -4.75 0.32 0.80
C VAL A 204 -4.56 1.70 0.15
N ALA A 205 -5.29 2.00 -0.93
CA ALA A 205 -5.28 3.31 -1.57
C ALA A 205 -5.77 4.42 -0.62
N VAL A 206 -6.92 4.21 0.04
CA VAL A 206 -7.48 5.16 1.02
C VAL A 206 -6.50 5.41 2.15
N ALA A 207 -5.90 4.36 2.70
CA ALA A 207 -4.90 4.48 3.77
C ALA A 207 -3.67 5.28 3.34
N SER A 208 -3.17 5.02 2.13
CA SER A 208 -2.00 5.70 1.57
C SER A 208 -2.27 7.18 1.31
N LEU A 209 -3.44 7.50 0.76
CA LEU A 209 -3.86 8.89 0.51
C LEU A 209 -4.13 9.64 1.82
N ARG A 210 -4.70 8.96 2.83
CA ARG A 210 -4.93 9.52 4.16
C ARG A 210 -3.59 9.84 4.84
N ALA A 211 -2.66 8.90 4.85
CA ALA A 211 -1.34 9.06 5.47
C ALA A 211 -0.46 10.09 4.75
N SER A 212 -0.65 10.28 3.43
CA SER A 212 0.12 11.25 2.63
C SER A 212 -0.18 12.69 3.04
N GLY A 213 -1.44 13.00 3.35
CA GLY A 213 -1.90 14.38 3.51
C GLY A 213 -1.86 15.18 2.20
N GLY A 214 -2.47 16.37 2.18
CA GLY A 214 -2.41 17.29 1.02
C GLY A 214 -3.15 16.87 -0.25
N VAL A 215 -3.71 15.64 -0.31
CA VAL A 215 -4.39 15.05 -1.47
C VAL A 215 -5.89 14.81 -1.21
N GLY A 216 -6.54 15.76 -0.53
CA GLY A 216 -7.93 15.66 -0.09
C GLY A 216 -8.94 15.23 -1.18
N PRO A 217 -8.92 15.84 -2.39
CA PRO A 217 -9.81 15.43 -3.48
C PRO A 217 -9.63 13.96 -3.90
N GLN A 218 -8.38 13.47 -3.90
CA GLN A 218 -8.06 12.07 -4.21
C GLN A 218 -8.52 11.14 -3.09
N LEU A 219 -8.31 11.52 -1.82
CA LEU A 219 -8.82 10.73 -0.69
C LEU A 219 -10.34 10.55 -0.78
N VAL A 220 -11.08 11.64 -1.02
CA VAL A 220 -12.55 11.58 -1.16
C VAL A 220 -12.96 10.67 -2.31
N SER A 221 -12.32 10.81 -3.49
CA SER A 221 -12.68 9.99 -4.65
C SER A 221 -12.38 8.50 -4.44
N HIS A 222 -11.29 8.16 -3.76
CA HIS A 222 -10.94 6.78 -3.43
C HIS A 222 -11.80 6.18 -2.31
N VAL A 223 -12.31 6.99 -1.37
CA VAL A 223 -13.33 6.51 -0.40
C VAL A 223 -14.60 6.11 -1.13
N TYR A 224 -15.11 6.93 -2.05
CA TYR A 224 -16.25 6.52 -2.90
C TYR A 224 -15.92 5.27 -3.74
N GLY A 225 -14.69 5.19 -4.24
CA GLY A 225 -14.18 4.01 -4.96
C GLY A 225 -14.14 2.73 -4.12
N LEU A 226 -13.84 2.84 -2.82
CA LEU A 226 -13.89 1.73 -1.87
C LEU A 226 -15.34 1.28 -1.63
N LEU A 227 -16.25 2.22 -1.39
CA LEU A 227 -17.68 1.91 -1.17
C LEU A 227 -18.32 1.22 -2.39
N LYS A 228 -17.87 1.57 -3.60
CA LYS A 228 -18.29 0.95 -4.87
C LYS A 228 -17.60 -0.37 -5.20
N ALA A 229 -16.66 -0.84 -4.39
CA ALA A 229 -15.93 -2.08 -4.68
C ALA A 229 -16.83 -3.33 -4.64
N ARG A 230 -17.99 -3.24 -3.99
CA ARG A 230 -18.95 -4.35 -3.86
C ARG A 230 -19.43 -4.85 -5.22
N GLY A 231 -19.49 -6.16 -5.37
CA GLY A 231 -20.00 -6.82 -6.57
C GLY A 231 -19.10 -6.71 -7.80
N PHE A 232 -17.86 -6.25 -7.65
CA PHE A 232 -16.90 -6.17 -8.77
C PHE A 232 -16.48 -7.56 -9.27
N ASP A 233 -16.28 -8.50 -8.34
CA ASP A 233 -15.94 -9.89 -8.62
C ASP A 233 -16.70 -10.79 -7.63
N LEU A 234 -17.93 -11.16 -7.98
CA LEU A 234 -18.83 -11.91 -7.11
C LEU A 234 -18.29 -13.29 -6.72
N GLU A 235 -17.43 -13.89 -7.53
CA GLU A 235 -16.88 -15.23 -7.26
C GLU A 235 -15.79 -15.18 -6.18
N SER A 236 -15.03 -14.09 -6.11
CA SER A 236 -13.93 -13.92 -5.14
C SER A 236 -14.26 -13.01 -3.96
N GLU A 237 -15.41 -12.32 -3.97
CA GLU A 237 -15.81 -11.37 -2.93
C GLU A 237 -16.17 -12.04 -1.60
N THR A 238 -15.41 -11.71 -0.55
CA THR A 238 -15.63 -12.20 0.81
C THR A 238 -16.57 -11.31 1.64
N ASP A 239 -17.04 -11.81 2.78
CA ASP A 239 -17.78 -10.98 3.74
C ASP A 239 -16.93 -9.81 4.28
N ASP A 240 -15.63 -10.03 4.45
CA ASP A 240 -14.69 -9.00 4.87
C ASP A 240 -14.53 -7.92 3.79
N ASP A 241 -14.52 -8.29 2.50
CA ASP A 241 -14.58 -7.32 1.39
C ASP A 241 -15.88 -6.52 1.43
N ARG A 242 -17.03 -7.18 1.61
CA ARG A 242 -18.32 -6.47 1.71
C ARG A 242 -18.32 -5.49 2.88
N TRP A 243 -17.76 -5.87 4.02
CA TRP A 243 -17.64 -5.01 5.19
C TRP A 243 -16.67 -3.85 4.96
N LEU A 244 -15.49 -4.08 4.38
CA LEU A 244 -14.52 -3.02 4.06
C LEU A 244 -15.11 -1.98 3.10
N ALA A 245 -15.96 -2.41 2.16
CA ALA A 245 -16.68 -1.53 1.24
C ALA A 245 -17.96 -0.91 1.86
N SER A 246 -18.11 -0.90 3.19
CA SER A 246 -19.13 -0.12 3.90
C SER A 246 -18.56 1.21 4.40
N GLU A 247 -19.44 2.14 4.82
CA GLU A 247 -19.00 3.36 5.50
C GLU A 247 -18.21 3.04 6.78
N GLN A 248 -18.66 2.05 7.56
CA GLN A 248 -17.96 1.62 8.77
C GLN A 248 -16.56 1.05 8.45
N GLY A 249 -16.45 0.32 7.33
CA GLY A 249 -15.17 -0.19 6.83
C GLY A 249 -14.23 0.92 6.39
N ALA A 250 -14.75 1.92 5.66
CA ALA A 250 -13.98 3.08 5.24
C ALA A 250 -13.51 3.93 6.43
N GLU A 251 -14.37 4.18 7.41
CA GLU A 251 -14.03 4.83 8.68
C GLU A 251 -12.94 4.06 9.43
N TRP A 252 -13.06 2.73 9.49
CA TRP A 252 -12.06 1.87 10.11
C TRP A 252 -10.69 1.97 9.42
N VAL A 253 -10.64 1.96 8.09
CA VAL A 253 -9.39 2.14 7.32
C VAL A 253 -8.76 3.51 7.61
N ILE A 254 -9.55 4.57 7.68
CA ILE A 254 -9.06 5.93 7.98
C ILE A 254 -8.51 5.99 9.42
N ALA A 255 -9.27 5.49 10.40
CA ALA A 255 -8.85 5.48 11.80
C ALA A 255 -7.59 4.64 12.02
N LEU A 256 -7.47 3.52 11.30
CA LEU A 256 -6.27 2.69 11.29
C LEU A 256 -5.06 3.45 10.73
N ALA A 257 -5.22 4.12 9.58
CA ALA A 257 -4.14 4.91 8.98
C ALA A 257 -3.70 6.06 9.90
N ASP A 258 -4.64 6.72 10.57
CA ASP A 258 -4.36 7.80 11.53
C ASP A 258 -3.58 7.28 12.74
N ALA A 259 -4.06 6.23 13.41
CA ALA A 259 -3.42 5.67 14.60
C ALA A 259 -1.97 5.22 14.34
N ILE A 260 -1.71 4.63 13.17
CA ILE A 260 -0.36 4.22 12.77
C ILE A 260 0.51 5.44 12.40
N SER A 261 -0.06 6.40 11.69
CA SER A 261 0.66 7.63 11.30
C SER A 261 1.08 8.44 12.53
N ASP A 262 0.19 8.61 13.50
CA ASP A 262 0.46 9.39 14.71
C ASP A 262 1.64 8.82 15.50
N VAL A 263 1.80 7.50 15.54
CA VAL A 263 2.93 6.84 16.22
C VAL A 263 4.24 6.96 15.44
N VAL A 264 4.19 6.96 14.10
CA VAL A 264 5.40 6.92 13.25
C VAL A 264 5.91 8.29 12.87
N VAL A 265 5.02 9.23 12.53
CA VAL A 265 5.38 10.58 12.05
C VAL A 265 4.97 11.70 13.03
N GLY A 266 4.25 11.37 14.10
CA GLY A 266 3.67 12.35 15.02
C GLY A 266 2.35 12.93 14.52
N SER A 267 1.56 13.46 15.45
CA SER A 267 0.29 14.12 15.15
C SER A 267 0.49 15.33 14.22
N PRO A 268 -0.54 15.79 13.49
CA PRO A 268 -0.44 17.00 12.67
C PRO A 268 0.07 18.24 13.44
N LEU A 269 -0.25 18.34 14.74
CA LEU A 269 0.22 19.40 15.64
C LEU A 269 1.71 19.29 15.98
N GLU A 270 2.24 18.06 16.03
CA GLU A 270 3.67 17.80 16.23
C GLU A 270 4.45 17.97 14.93
N ARG A 271 3.87 17.59 13.79
CA ARG A 271 4.44 17.81 12.45
C ARG A 271 4.55 19.28 12.08
N ALA A 272 3.65 20.13 12.56
CA ALA A 272 3.70 21.58 12.34
C ALA A 272 4.78 22.30 13.18
N LYS A 273 5.41 21.60 14.15
CA LYS A 273 6.49 22.12 15.00
C LYS A 273 7.89 21.65 14.55
N LEU A 274 7.97 20.78 13.55
CA LEU A 274 9.19 20.30 12.90
C LEU A 274 9.45 21.07 11.61
#